data_AF-A0A2R6CYS4-F1
#
_entry.id   AF-A0A2R6CYS4-F1
#
_cell.length_a   1.000
_cell.length_b   1.000
_cell.length_c   1.000
_cell.angle_alpha   90.00
_cell.angle_beta   90.00
_cell.angle_gamma   90.00
#
_symmetry.space_group_name_H-M   'P 1'
#
loop_
_entity.id
_entity.type
_entity.pdbx_description
1 polymer ?
#
loop_
_entity_poly.entity_id
_entity_poly.type
_entity_poly.pdbx_seq_one_letter_code
_entity_poly.pdbx_strand_id
1 'polypeptide(L)'
;MTDDRDESPPWSTTAVVAVVTVVFAGVLLARVGPVVSSLAAVGTGCLFALSLWLVDREGDRASTALVGALAPVVGAGIAVAVGITTLVLVARAFPVPDASQVRPRSLDVASAAIAAGGATIAMAGALASPGGLLRGETAREHAETSLRTVALVLSVGALSILPSLTDPANEGVLDPGIGVVNGVLGALLWPVPGRTHLFTFLVVWTLTAVAVVAAVDRLPVAVLPAASRDRVRRVVERVRSRGRRAVVVAAALVPVSLVEFVVDQTALGRWLGPLYGLLAAVTGSDVLRALAAGCLVAAALFVGSVGLLRLAAGATRQDLAAEASAFVGGVVVVGLVVATHGVVVEPTVGFVVERLPGAHAEGFERQADAILSAFGTAAVGLVVAAGLAGVATAGSFALALGSSVGSVPDRALGPALAAAGLFVAAAFAVPAGAGGVLAIASLVACFVVWDAGEYGVTLGREVGPGAATGPVVLHLGVTVVLGAGLAAGVRAALAVTDWLPVVTGPALPVAFAVVVVGFVATALALR
;
A
#
# COMPACT_ATOMS: atom_id res chain seq x y z
N MET A 1 -28.88 17.02 -12.25
CA MET A 1 -27.99 15.88 -12.54
C MET A 1 -27.61 15.98 -14.00
N THR A 2 -26.60 16.79 -14.30
CA THR A 2 -25.80 16.61 -15.52
C THR A 2 -25.08 15.27 -15.37
N ASP A 3 -25.11 14.43 -16.40
CA ASP A 3 -24.52 13.10 -16.36
C ASP A 3 -23.01 13.24 -16.14
N ASP A 4 -22.49 12.77 -15.01
CA ASP A 4 -21.05 12.80 -14.66
C ASP A 4 -20.17 12.13 -15.75
N ARG A 5 -20.79 11.38 -16.67
CA ARG A 5 -20.18 10.76 -17.85
C ARG A 5 -19.68 11.76 -18.89
N ASP A 6 -20.27 12.96 -18.99
CA ASP A 6 -19.89 13.97 -19.99
C ASP A 6 -18.53 14.62 -19.71
N GLU A 7 -17.99 14.45 -18.50
CA GLU A 7 -16.70 15.01 -18.10
C GLU A 7 -15.61 13.93 -17.90
N SER A 8 -15.79 12.76 -18.51
CA SER A 8 -14.82 11.66 -18.46
C SER A 8 -13.60 11.94 -19.33
N PRO A 9 -12.38 11.52 -18.91
CA PRO A 9 -11.18 11.70 -19.74
C PRO A 9 -11.34 11.00 -21.09
N PRO A 10 -10.82 11.57 -22.19
CA PRO A 10 -10.86 10.92 -23.49
C PRO A 10 -10.23 9.53 -23.48
N TRP A 11 -10.76 8.64 -24.32
CA TRP A 11 -10.25 7.26 -24.44
C TRP A 11 -8.78 7.23 -24.88
N SER A 12 -8.33 8.25 -25.61
CA SER A 12 -6.97 8.36 -26.14
C SER A 12 -5.94 8.61 -25.04
N THR A 13 -6.24 9.47 -24.05
CA THR A 13 -5.33 9.72 -22.93
C THR A 13 -5.29 8.53 -21.98
N THR A 14 -6.44 7.91 -21.68
CA THR A 14 -6.51 6.70 -20.85
C THR A 14 -5.81 5.51 -21.53
N ALA A 15 -5.91 5.36 -22.85
CA ALA A 15 -5.16 4.35 -23.60
C ALA A 15 -3.65 4.58 -23.53
N VAL A 16 -3.18 5.83 -23.64
CA VAL A 16 -1.74 6.13 -23.49
C VAL A 16 -1.27 5.80 -22.07
N VAL A 17 -2.00 6.22 -21.04
CA VAL A 17 -1.70 5.88 -19.64
C VAL A 17 -1.58 4.37 -19.45
N ALA A 18 -2.56 3.60 -19.96
CA ALA A 18 -2.58 2.15 -19.86
C ALA A 18 -1.40 1.51 -20.60
N VAL A 19 -1.20 1.83 -21.88
CA VAL A 19 -0.18 1.21 -22.74
C VAL A 19 1.23 1.55 -22.25
N VAL A 20 1.51 2.82 -21.99
CA VAL A 20 2.84 3.26 -21.51
C VAL A 20 3.16 2.60 -20.18
N THR A 21 2.22 2.61 -19.22
CA THR A 21 2.48 2.01 -17.92
C THR A 21 2.67 0.50 -18.02
N VAL A 22 1.79 -0.21 -18.75
CA VAL A 22 1.89 -1.67 -18.91
C VAL A 22 3.21 -2.07 -19.57
N VAL A 23 3.63 -1.35 -20.61
CA VAL A 23 4.90 -1.62 -21.30
C VAL A 23 6.09 -1.39 -20.36
N PHE A 24 6.20 -0.22 -19.74
CA PHE A 24 7.39 0.10 -18.94
C PHE A 24 7.43 -0.67 -17.60
N ALA A 25 6.31 -0.80 -16.90
CA ALA A 25 6.23 -1.59 -15.67
C ALA A 25 6.45 -3.09 -15.96
N GLY A 26 5.88 -3.60 -17.06
CA GLY A 26 6.07 -4.99 -17.48
C GLY A 26 7.52 -5.29 -17.88
N VAL A 27 8.15 -4.42 -18.66
CA VAL A 27 9.57 -4.56 -19.03
C VAL A 27 10.47 -4.45 -17.79
N LEU A 28 10.20 -3.55 -16.85
CA LEU A 28 10.94 -3.47 -15.59
C LEU A 28 10.82 -4.77 -14.77
N LEU A 29 9.60 -5.28 -14.59
CA LEU A 29 9.36 -6.53 -13.86
C LEU A 29 10.02 -7.73 -14.54
N ALA A 30 9.98 -7.81 -15.87
CA ALA A 30 10.63 -8.89 -16.62
C ALA A 30 12.17 -8.83 -16.55
N ARG A 31 12.74 -7.67 -16.23
CA ARG A 31 14.20 -7.49 -16.05
C ARG A 31 14.65 -7.77 -14.62
N VAL A 32 13.83 -7.38 -13.64
CA VAL A 32 14.15 -7.51 -12.21
C VAL A 32 13.77 -8.89 -11.65
N GLY A 33 12.65 -9.45 -12.12
CA GLY A 33 12.07 -10.69 -11.60
C GLY A 33 11.68 -11.68 -12.70
N PRO A 34 11.11 -12.84 -12.30
CA PRO A 34 10.61 -13.81 -13.26
C PRO A 34 9.33 -13.32 -13.97
N VAL A 35 9.05 -13.87 -15.15
CA VAL A 35 7.86 -13.55 -15.95
C VAL A 35 6.56 -13.72 -15.15
N VAL A 36 6.51 -14.71 -14.25
CA VAL A 36 5.36 -14.95 -13.36
C VAL A 36 5.04 -13.72 -12.50
N SER A 37 6.04 -12.97 -12.03
CA SER A 37 5.80 -11.72 -11.28
C SER A 37 5.14 -10.65 -12.14
N SER A 38 5.48 -10.58 -13.42
CA SER A 38 4.86 -9.64 -14.38
C SER A 38 3.40 -10.01 -14.63
N LEU A 39 3.12 -11.30 -14.83
CA LEU A 39 1.76 -11.81 -15.01
C LEU A 39 0.91 -11.59 -13.76
N ALA A 40 1.48 -11.83 -12.57
CA ALA A 40 0.83 -11.57 -11.30
C ALA A 40 0.48 -10.07 -11.15
N ALA A 41 1.40 -9.17 -11.46
CA ALA A 41 1.16 -7.72 -11.39
C ALA A 41 0.02 -7.26 -12.33
N VAL A 42 0.00 -7.75 -13.57
CA VAL A 42 -1.09 -7.46 -14.53
C VAL A 42 -2.41 -8.04 -14.03
N GLY A 43 -2.41 -9.31 -13.58
CA GLY A 43 -3.59 -9.97 -13.03
C GLY A 43 -4.15 -9.23 -11.83
N THR A 44 -3.30 -8.80 -10.90
CA THR A 44 -3.66 -7.96 -9.75
C THR A 44 -4.31 -6.66 -10.21
N GLY A 45 -3.71 -5.96 -11.17
CA GLY A 45 -4.26 -4.70 -11.65
C GLY A 45 -5.63 -4.88 -12.31
N CYS A 46 -5.83 -5.96 -13.08
CA CYS A 46 -7.13 -6.30 -13.65
C CYS A 46 -8.17 -6.61 -12.58
N LEU A 47 -7.82 -7.42 -11.57
CA LEU A 47 -8.74 -7.78 -10.48
C LEU A 47 -9.09 -6.57 -9.60
N PHE A 48 -8.14 -5.66 -9.38
CA PHE A 48 -8.37 -4.42 -8.66
C PHE A 48 -9.26 -3.46 -9.46
N ALA A 49 -9.03 -3.31 -10.77
CA ALA A 49 -9.91 -2.53 -11.62
C ALA A 49 -11.34 -3.12 -11.67
N LEU A 50 -11.44 -4.45 -11.74
CA LEU A 50 -12.71 -5.16 -11.67
C LEU A 50 -13.42 -4.94 -10.32
N SER A 51 -12.69 -4.98 -9.20
CA SER A 51 -13.28 -4.73 -7.89
C SER A 51 -13.80 -3.30 -7.77
N LEU A 52 -13.08 -2.31 -8.30
CA LEU A 52 -13.56 -0.92 -8.35
C LEU A 52 -14.80 -0.76 -9.25
N TRP A 53 -14.82 -1.44 -10.40
CA TRP A 53 -15.98 -1.43 -11.30
C TRP A 53 -17.23 -2.07 -10.66
N LEU A 54 -17.04 -3.13 -9.85
CA LEU A 54 -18.13 -3.75 -9.10
C LEU A 54 -18.64 -2.84 -7.97
N VAL A 55 -17.76 -2.04 -7.35
CA VAL A 55 -18.15 -1.04 -6.34
C VAL A 55 -19.01 0.06 -6.97
N ASP A 56 -18.64 0.55 -8.15
CA ASP A 56 -19.37 1.59 -8.90
C ASP A 56 -20.78 1.13 -9.36
N ARG A 57 -21.05 -0.18 -9.34
CA ARG A 57 -22.37 -0.77 -9.62
C ARG A 57 -23.24 -0.74 -8.35
N GLU A 58 -23.72 0.45 -8.00
CA GLU A 58 -24.59 0.64 -6.83
C GLU A 58 -25.80 -0.34 -6.82
N GLY A 59 -26.05 -0.98 -5.67
CA GLY A 59 -27.31 -1.67 -5.36
C GLY A 59 -27.35 -3.19 -5.55
N ASP A 60 -26.34 -3.82 -6.15
CA ASP A 60 -26.28 -5.28 -6.30
C ASP A 60 -25.51 -5.96 -5.15
N ARG A 61 -26.21 -6.74 -4.32
CA ARG A 61 -25.62 -7.49 -3.20
C ARG A 61 -24.55 -8.48 -3.66
N ALA A 62 -24.67 -9.04 -4.86
CA ALA A 62 -23.69 -9.96 -5.40
C ALA A 62 -22.37 -9.25 -5.71
N SER A 63 -22.43 -8.01 -6.21
CA SER A 63 -21.27 -7.18 -6.49
C SER A 63 -20.49 -6.86 -5.20
N THR A 64 -21.15 -6.46 -4.11
CA THR A 64 -20.50 -6.23 -2.80
C THR A 64 -19.83 -7.49 -2.24
N ALA A 65 -20.50 -8.64 -2.34
CA ALA A 65 -19.93 -9.90 -1.89
C ALA A 65 -18.70 -10.30 -2.72
N LEU A 66 -18.75 -10.09 -4.04
CA LEU A 66 -17.66 -10.38 -4.96
C LEU A 66 -16.45 -9.46 -4.69
N VAL A 67 -16.66 -8.17 -4.41
CA VAL A 67 -15.59 -7.25 -4.00
C VAL A 67 -14.88 -7.75 -2.75
N GLY A 68 -15.64 -8.15 -1.72
CA GLY A 68 -15.07 -8.73 -0.50
C GLY A 68 -14.26 -10.01 -0.78
N ALA A 69 -14.78 -10.89 -1.64
CA ALA A 69 -14.09 -12.13 -2.02
C ALA A 69 -12.83 -11.90 -2.88
N LEU A 70 -12.81 -10.83 -3.69
CA LEU A 70 -11.67 -10.46 -4.52
C LEU A 70 -10.54 -9.79 -3.72
N ALA A 71 -10.82 -9.16 -2.58
CA ALA A 71 -9.82 -8.49 -1.74
C ALA A 71 -8.60 -9.38 -1.39
N PRO A 72 -8.76 -10.61 -0.87
CA PRO A 72 -7.61 -11.49 -0.63
C PRO A 72 -6.90 -11.92 -1.91
N VAL A 73 -7.59 -12.01 -3.04
CA VAL A 73 -6.98 -12.38 -4.34
C VAL A 73 -6.12 -11.24 -4.89
N VAL A 74 -6.59 -10.00 -4.78
CA VAL A 74 -5.81 -8.80 -5.11
C VAL A 74 -4.56 -8.74 -4.23
N GLY A 75 -4.73 -8.92 -2.92
CA GLY A 75 -3.63 -9.00 -1.97
C GLY A 75 -2.64 -10.13 -2.27
N ALA A 76 -3.15 -11.31 -2.61
CA ALA A 76 -2.35 -12.48 -3.03
C ALA A 76 -1.51 -12.14 -4.25
N GLY A 77 -2.10 -11.52 -5.27
CA GLY A 77 -1.36 -11.15 -6.48
C GLY A 77 -0.27 -10.10 -6.21
N ILE A 78 -0.50 -9.13 -5.30
CA ILE A 78 0.56 -8.22 -4.83
C ILE A 78 1.68 -9.01 -4.14
N ALA A 79 1.31 -9.89 -3.21
CA ALA A 79 2.26 -10.71 -2.46
C ALA A 79 3.06 -11.66 -3.39
N VAL A 80 2.43 -12.20 -4.43
CA VAL A 80 3.08 -13.06 -5.44
C VAL A 80 4.02 -12.24 -6.31
N ALA A 81 3.59 -11.09 -6.84
CA ALA A 81 4.41 -10.25 -7.70
C ALA A 81 5.68 -9.75 -7.00
N VAL A 82 5.54 -9.31 -5.74
CA VAL A 82 6.68 -8.85 -4.93
C VAL A 82 7.44 -10.04 -4.35
N GLY A 83 6.75 -10.99 -3.71
CA GLY A 83 7.33 -12.09 -2.96
C GLY A 83 8.11 -13.08 -3.83
N ILE A 84 7.60 -13.47 -5.02
CA ILE A 84 8.37 -14.34 -5.92
C ILE A 84 9.64 -13.64 -6.39
N THR A 85 9.56 -12.35 -6.73
CA THR A 85 10.72 -11.56 -7.14
C THR A 85 11.77 -11.54 -6.01
N THR A 86 11.34 -11.25 -4.79
CA THR A 86 12.20 -11.25 -3.60
C THR A 86 12.82 -12.63 -3.35
N LEU A 87 12.01 -13.70 -3.33
CA LEU A 87 12.49 -15.07 -3.06
C LEU A 87 13.52 -15.52 -4.09
N VAL A 88 13.26 -15.29 -5.38
CA VAL A 88 14.21 -15.64 -6.46
C VAL A 88 15.51 -14.86 -6.32
N LEU A 89 15.45 -13.60 -5.91
CA LEU A 89 16.66 -12.79 -5.71
C LEU A 89 17.42 -13.17 -4.44
N VAL A 90 16.72 -13.51 -3.36
CA VAL A 90 17.35 -14.08 -2.15
C VAL A 90 18.07 -15.38 -2.50
N ALA A 91 17.41 -16.28 -3.22
CA ALA A 91 17.99 -17.56 -3.66
C ALA A 91 19.25 -17.38 -4.52
N ARG A 92 19.30 -16.31 -5.33
CA ARG A 92 20.47 -15.97 -6.17
C ARG A 92 21.56 -15.21 -5.43
N ALA A 93 21.18 -14.41 -4.43
CA ALA A 93 22.08 -13.54 -3.71
C ALA A 93 22.80 -14.26 -2.55
N PHE A 94 22.21 -15.32 -2.02
CA PHE A 94 22.72 -16.05 -0.86
C PHE A 94 22.93 -17.54 -1.14
N PRO A 95 23.94 -18.20 -0.51
CA PRO A 95 24.84 -17.64 0.51
C PRO A 95 25.90 -16.70 -0.06
N VAL A 96 26.28 -15.69 0.72
CA VAL A 96 27.40 -14.78 0.36
C VAL A 96 28.73 -15.33 0.90
N PRO A 97 29.83 -15.22 0.14
CA PRO A 97 31.14 -15.70 0.58
C PRO A 97 31.73 -14.87 1.73
N ASP A 98 31.37 -13.58 1.85
CA ASP A 98 31.87 -12.66 2.87
C ASP A 98 30.74 -11.90 3.59
N ALA A 99 30.89 -11.71 4.91
CA ALA A 99 29.93 -10.97 5.73
C ALA A 99 29.74 -9.50 5.30
N SER A 100 30.77 -8.89 4.71
CA SER A 100 30.71 -7.51 4.18
C SER A 100 29.74 -7.37 3.00
N GLN A 101 29.44 -8.47 2.29
CA GLN A 101 28.52 -8.49 1.14
C GLN A 101 27.06 -8.68 1.54
N VAL A 102 26.77 -9.06 2.79
CA VAL A 102 25.39 -9.25 3.27
C VAL A 102 24.58 -7.97 3.09
N ARG A 103 25.10 -6.82 3.57
CA ARG A 103 24.36 -5.55 3.51
C ARG A 103 24.10 -5.09 2.07
N PRO A 104 25.10 -5.02 1.17
CA PRO A 104 24.86 -4.69 -0.24
C PRO A 104 23.84 -5.61 -0.92
N ARG A 105 23.98 -6.93 -0.78
CA ARG A 105 23.06 -7.90 -1.40
C ARG A 105 21.63 -7.79 -0.86
N SER A 106 21.48 -7.55 0.45
CA SER A 106 20.17 -7.29 1.04
C SER A 106 19.53 -6.00 0.51
N LEU A 107 20.32 -4.96 0.23
CA LEU A 107 19.83 -3.73 -0.39
C LEU A 107 19.41 -3.95 -1.85
N ASP A 108 20.11 -4.79 -2.60
CA ASP A 108 19.72 -5.14 -3.98
C ASP A 108 18.38 -5.88 -4.00
N VAL A 109 18.22 -6.88 -3.11
CA VAL A 109 16.97 -7.62 -2.92
C VAL A 109 15.83 -6.67 -2.50
N ALA A 110 16.08 -5.79 -1.53
CA ALA A 110 15.10 -4.81 -1.07
C ALA A 110 14.70 -3.84 -2.20
N SER A 111 15.68 -3.35 -2.96
CA SER A 111 15.42 -2.47 -4.10
C SER A 111 14.56 -3.15 -5.15
N ALA A 112 14.84 -4.41 -5.46
CA ALA A 112 14.03 -5.19 -6.40
C ALA A 112 12.61 -5.44 -5.91
N ALA A 113 12.43 -5.72 -4.61
CA ALA A 113 11.11 -5.85 -4.00
C ALA A 113 10.31 -4.54 -4.11
N ILE A 114 10.96 -3.40 -3.85
CA ILE A 114 10.35 -2.08 -3.98
C ILE A 114 10.04 -1.77 -5.45
N ALA A 115 10.95 -2.10 -6.37
CA ALA A 115 10.73 -1.90 -7.79
C ALA A 115 9.54 -2.72 -8.30
N ALA A 116 9.45 -3.99 -7.87
CA ALA A 116 8.32 -4.86 -8.19
C ALA A 116 7.01 -4.36 -7.58
N GLY A 117 7.04 -3.89 -6.33
CA GLY A 117 5.88 -3.27 -5.67
C GLY A 117 5.40 -2.02 -6.41
N GLY A 118 6.32 -1.13 -6.77
CA GLY A 118 6.05 0.07 -7.58
C GLY A 118 5.42 -0.30 -8.92
N ALA A 119 5.97 -1.28 -9.63
CA ALA A 119 5.44 -1.73 -10.91
C ALA A 119 4.03 -2.33 -10.78
N THR A 120 3.76 -3.11 -9.73
CA THR A 120 2.41 -3.64 -9.45
C THR A 120 1.41 -2.53 -9.15
N ILE A 121 1.81 -1.52 -8.36
CA ILE A 121 0.99 -0.33 -8.10
C ILE A 121 0.73 0.43 -9.41
N ALA A 122 1.75 0.55 -10.27
CA ALA A 122 1.64 1.20 -11.55
C ALA A 122 0.58 0.51 -12.44
N MET A 123 0.64 -0.83 -12.52
CA MET A 123 -0.34 -1.66 -13.24
C MET A 123 -1.77 -1.46 -12.69
N ALA A 124 -1.93 -1.45 -11.37
CA ALA A 124 -3.22 -1.23 -10.74
C ALA A 124 -3.82 0.14 -11.07
N GLY A 125 -3.01 1.21 -10.99
CA GLY A 125 -3.44 2.56 -11.38
C GLY A 125 -3.79 2.67 -12.85
N ALA A 126 -2.94 2.10 -13.72
CA ALA A 126 -3.11 2.14 -15.17
C ALA A 126 -4.37 1.41 -15.62
N LEU A 127 -4.65 0.22 -15.07
CA LEU A 127 -5.81 -0.58 -15.42
C LEU A 127 -7.11 -0.08 -14.78
N ALA A 128 -7.03 0.69 -13.69
CA ALA A 128 -8.17 1.39 -13.09
C ALA A 128 -8.44 2.78 -13.71
N SER A 129 -7.59 3.25 -14.63
CA SER A 129 -7.73 4.55 -15.29
C SER A 129 -8.89 4.62 -16.32
N PRO A 130 -9.12 3.60 -17.17
CA PRO A 130 -10.25 3.60 -18.11
C PRO A 130 -11.58 3.78 -17.37
N GLY A 131 -12.45 4.66 -17.85
CA GLY A 131 -13.74 4.95 -17.22
C GLY A 131 -13.67 5.71 -15.89
N GLY A 132 -12.46 6.07 -15.43
CA GLY A 132 -12.26 6.76 -14.15
C GLY A 132 -12.77 5.95 -12.97
N LEU A 133 -12.51 4.63 -12.95
CA LEU A 133 -12.98 3.70 -11.91
C LEU A 133 -12.37 4.01 -10.55
N LEU A 134 -11.11 4.46 -10.53
CA LEU A 134 -10.45 4.89 -9.30
C LEU A 134 -10.81 6.35 -8.97
N ARG A 135 -11.73 6.51 -8.03
CA ARG A 135 -12.12 7.80 -7.42
C ARG A 135 -11.90 7.71 -5.91
N GLY A 136 -11.85 8.86 -5.23
CA GLY A 136 -11.74 8.87 -3.76
C GLY A 136 -12.86 8.11 -3.07
N GLU A 137 -14.08 8.22 -3.61
CA GLU A 137 -15.28 7.53 -3.12
C GLU A 137 -15.22 6.02 -3.36
N THR A 138 -14.97 5.57 -4.59
CA THR A 138 -14.88 4.13 -4.92
C THR A 138 -13.73 3.44 -4.18
N ALA A 139 -12.58 4.11 -4.01
CA ALA A 139 -11.47 3.61 -3.21
C ALA A 139 -11.86 3.46 -1.72
N ARG A 140 -12.63 4.41 -1.19
CA ARG A 140 -13.11 4.38 0.19
C ARG A 140 -14.11 3.24 0.40
N GLU A 141 -15.09 3.10 -0.48
CA GLU A 141 -16.10 2.04 -0.42
C GLU A 141 -15.48 0.65 -0.59
N HIS A 142 -14.51 0.52 -1.50
CA HIS A 142 -13.71 -0.69 -1.64
C HIS A 142 -12.95 -1.02 -0.34
N ALA A 143 -12.32 -0.01 0.28
CA ALA A 143 -11.62 -0.19 1.56
C ALA A 143 -12.57 -0.60 2.69
N GLU A 144 -13.75 0.04 2.81
CA GLU A 144 -14.75 -0.29 3.84
C GLU A 144 -15.29 -1.72 3.65
N THR A 145 -15.58 -2.14 2.41
CA THR A 145 -16.05 -3.49 2.08
C THR A 145 -14.98 -4.54 2.35
N SER A 146 -13.75 -4.27 1.92
CA SER A 146 -12.60 -5.17 2.14
C SER A 146 -12.28 -5.29 3.62
N LEU A 147 -12.37 -4.20 4.40
CA LEU A 147 -12.13 -4.21 5.84
C LEU A 147 -13.13 -5.09 6.59
N ARG A 148 -14.41 -5.09 6.19
CA ARG A 148 -15.42 -6.00 6.78
C ARG A 148 -15.09 -7.46 6.48
N THR A 149 -14.62 -7.75 5.27
CA THR A 149 -14.13 -9.09 4.89
C THR A 149 -12.92 -9.50 5.74
N VAL A 150 -11.92 -8.62 5.86
CA VAL A 150 -10.74 -8.84 6.72
C VAL A 150 -11.17 -9.12 8.16
N ALA A 151 -12.03 -8.27 8.72
CA ALA A 151 -12.50 -8.41 10.10
C ALA A 151 -13.18 -9.76 10.32
N LEU A 152 -14.05 -10.19 9.40
CA LEU A 152 -14.73 -11.49 9.51
C LEU A 152 -13.75 -12.66 9.40
N VAL A 153 -12.93 -12.70 8.35
CA VAL A 153 -11.99 -13.80 8.09
C VAL A 153 -10.98 -13.90 9.24
N LEU A 154 -10.47 -12.76 9.72
CA LEU A 154 -9.58 -12.69 10.87
C LEU A 154 -10.26 -13.14 12.16
N SER A 155 -11.51 -12.75 12.40
CA SER A 155 -12.26 -13.19 13.59
C SER A 155 -12.48 -14.69 13.60
N VAL A 156 -12.86 -15.28 12.45
CA VAL A 156 -13.02 -16.73 12.32
C VAL A 156 -11.66 -17.43 12.51
N GLY A 157 -10.60 -16.95 11.86
CA GLY A 157 -9.25 -17.50 12.02
C GLY A 157 -8.75 -17.42 13.47
N ALA A 158 -8.96 -16.30 14.15
CA ALA A 158 -8.60 -16.12 15.55
C ALA A 158 -9.39 -17.07 16.48
N LEU A 159 -10.69 -17.23 16.24
CA LEU A 159 -11.52 -18.20 16.96
C LEU A 159 -11.08 -19.64 16.72
N SER A 160 -10.61 -19.97 15.51
CA SER A 160 -10.05 -21.29 15.19
C SER A 160 -8.71 -21.55 15.88
N ILE A 161 -7.92 -20.50 16.15
CA ILE A 161 -6.63 -20.59 16.84
C ILE A 161 -6.79 -20.64 18.37
N LEU A 162 -7.89 -20.09 18.91
CA LEU A 162 -8.12 -19.95 20.35
C LEU A 162 -7.93 -21.25 21.17
N PRO A 163 -8.42 -22.43 20.74
CA PRO A 163 -8.18 -23.67 21.46
C PRO A 163 -6.70 -24.02 21.58
N SER A 164 -5.92 -23.82 20.51
CA SER A 164 -4.48 -24.08 20.48
C SER A 164 -3.68 -23.14 21.39
N LEU A 165 -4.18 -21.91 21.61
CA LEU A 165 -3.56 -20.95 22.54
C LEU A 165 -3.70 -21.35 24.01
N THR A 166 -4.71 -22.17 24.33
CA THR A 166 -4.97 -22.64 25.69
C THR A 166 -4.33 -23.99 26.00
N ASP A 167 -3.66 -24.61 25.02
CA ASP A 167 -2.99 -25.89 25.18
C ASP A 167 -1.54 -25.72 25.64
N PRO A 168 -1.17 -26.18 26.84
CA PRO A 168 0.20 -26.10 27.35
C PRO A 168 1.24 -26.78 26.45
N ALA A 169 0.83 -27.77 25.65
CA ALA A 169 1.73 -28.45 24.70
C ALA A 169 2.25 -27.51 23.59
N ASN A 170 1.56 -26.39 23.34
CA ASN A 170 1.89 -25.45 22.26
C ASN A 170 2.73 -24.24 22.74
N GLU A 171 3.04 -24.10 24.02
CA GLU A 171 3.79 -22.94 24.56
C GLU A 171 5.14 -22.73 23.84
N GLY A 172 5.89 -23.80 23.57
CA GLY A 172 7.16 -23.73 22.85
C GLY A 172 7.05 -23.45 21.34
N VAL A 173 5.90 -23.73 20.73
CA VAL A 173 5.61 -23.42 19.31
C VAL A 173 5.12 -21.98 19.16
N LEU A 174 4.48 -21.45 20.20
CA LEU A 174 3.98 -20.09 20.26
C LEU A 174 5.11 -19.07 20.41
N ASP A 175 6.21 -19.42 21.09
CA ASP A 175 7.32 -18.52 21.39
C ASP A 175 7.91 -17.78 20.17
N PRO A 176 8.19 -18.42 19.01
CA PRO A 176 8.66 -17.70 17.83
C PRO A 176 7.61 -16.77 17.21
N GLY A 177 6.35 -17.21 17.14
CA GLY A 177 5.25 -16.42 16.54
C GLY A 177 4.85 -15.24 17.42
N ILE A 178 4.70 -15.48 18.72
CA ILE A 178 4.53 -14.45 19.75
C ILE A 178 5.77 -13.55 19.78
N GLY A 179 6.97 -14.09 19.58
CA GLY A 179 8.22 -13.33 19.46
C GLY A 179 8.22 -12.36 18.29
N VAL A 180 7.70 -12.75 17.11
CA VAL A 180 7.54 -11.85 15.96
C VAL A 180 6.48 -10.78 16.23
N VAL A 181 5.32 -11.16 16.78
CA VAL A 181 4.25 -10.20 17.13
C VAL A 181 4.73 -9.23 18.19
N ASN A 182 5.38 -9.72 19.25
CA ASN A 182 5.97 -8.91 20.31
C ASN A 182 7.17 -8.10 19.82
N GLY A 183 7.90 -8.58 18.81
CA GLY A 183 8.96 -7.82 18.15
C GLY A 183 8.41 -6.66 17.33
N VAL A 184 7.31 -6.87 16.60
CA VAL A 184 6.61 -5.82 15.85
C VAL A 184 5.95 -4.83 16.81
N LEU A 185 5.21 -5.30 17.81
CA LEU A 185 4.63 -4.46 18.85
C LEU A 185 5.71 -3.76 19.68
N GLY A 186 6.83 -4.45 19.94
CA GLY A 186 8.10 -3.94 20.43
C GLY A 186 8.56 -2.74 19.66
N ALA A 187 8.86 -2.91 18.38
CA ALA A 187 9.30 -1.85 17.49
C ALA A 187 8.28 -0.70 17.35
N LEU A 188 6.98 -1.00 17.48
CA LEU A 188 5.88 -0.07 17.32
C LEU A 188 5.60 0.75 18.60
N LEU A 189 5.68 0.14 19.77
CA LEU A 189 5.28 0.73 21.05
C LEU A 189 6.45 1.02 21.98
N TRP A 190 7.52 0.21 21.92
CA TRP A 190 8.70 0.25 22.78
C TRP A 190 9.98 0.39 21.95
N PRO A 191 10.20 1.57 21.33
CA PRO A 191 11.35 1.83 20.48
C PRO A 191 12.68 1.74 21.24
N VAL A 192 13.74 1.35 20.54
CA VAL A 192 15.11 1.37 21.09
C VAL A 192 15.51 2.81 21.43
N PRO A 193 15.93 3.12 22.68
CA PRO A 193 16.33 4.47 23.08
C PRO A 193 17.50 5.02 22.25
N GLY A 194 17.51 6.33 22.01
CA GLY A 194 18.62 7.04 21.36
C GLY A 194 18.67 6.94 19.82
N ARG A 195 17.62 6.41 19.19
CA ARG A 195 17.45 6.35 17.73
C ARG A 195 16.16 7.02 17.28
N THR A 196 16.11 7.47 16.04
CA THR A 196 14.84 7.95 15.47
C THR A 196 14.00 6.77 15.01
N HIS A 197 12.70 6.90 15.19
CA HIS A 197 11.70 5.90 14.81
C HIS A 197 10.51 6.59 14.12
N LEU A 198 10.81 7.50 13.21
CA LEU A 198 9.86 8.34 12.49
C LEU A 198 8.83 7.49 11.73
N PHE A 199 9.24 6.40 11.07
CA PHE A 199 8.30 5.58 10.29
C PHE A 199 7.21 4.96 11.17
N THR A 200 7.62 4.20 12.19
CA THR A 200 6.67 3.53 13.09
C THR A 200 5.83 4.54 13.86
N PHE A 201 6.44 5.65 14.29
CA PHE A 201 5.74 6.73 14.96
C PHE A 201 4.67 7.37 14.06
N LEU A 202 5.00 7.75 12.82
CA LEU A 202 4.05 8.36 11.88
C LEU A 202 2.93 7.40 11.49
N VAL A 203 3.21 6.11 11.31
CA VAL A 203 2.18 5.10 11.04
C VAL A 203 1.19 5.02 12.21
N VAL A 204 1.66 4.88 13.44
CA VAL A 204 0.79 4.84 14.63
C VAL A 204 -0.04 6.12 14.72
N TRP A 205 0.59 7.29 14.62
CA TRP A 205 -0.12 8.57 14.69
C TRP A 205 -1.14 8.78 13.59
N THR A 206 -0.84 8.33 12.36
CA THR A 206 -1.79 8.38 11.24
C THR A 206 -3.01 7.51 11.55
N LEU A 207 -2.78 6.27 11.98
CA LEU A 207 -3.85 5.34 12.36
C LEU A 207 -4.69 5.89 13.53
N THR A 208 -4.04 6.44 14.56
CA THR A 208 -4.73 7.07 15.69
C THR A 208 -5.58 8.25 15.22
N ALA A 209 -5.04 9.14 14.39
CA ALA A 209 -5.77 10.31 13.89
C ALA A 209 -6.97 9.90 13.02
N VAL A 210 -6.81 8.89 12.15
CA VAL A 210 -7.91 8.28 11.38
C VAL A 210 -8.99 7.74 12.31
N ALA A 211 -8.61 6.94 13.30
CA ALA A 211 -9.54 6.31 14.22
C ALA A 211 -10.32 7.36 15.03
N VAL A 212 -9.63 8.40 15.51
CA VAL A 212 -10.25 9.53 16.22
C VAL A 212 -11.25 10.28 15.32
N VAL A 213 -10.89 10.58 14.07
CA VAL A 213 -11.81 11.22 13.12
C VAL A 213 -13.03 10.32 12.87
N ALA A 214 -12.81 9.02 12.68
CA ALA A 214 -13.88 8.06 12.46
C ALA A 214 -14.80 7.88 13.68
N ALA A 215 -14.26 7.98 14.89
CA ALA A 215 -15.03 7.97 16.14
C ALA A 215 -15.86 9.25 16.27
N VAL A 216 -15.25 10.40 16.01
CA VAL A 216 -15.91 11.71 16.07
C VAL A 216 -17.05 11.82 15.07
N ASP A 217 -16.87 11.31 13.85
CA ASP A 217 -17.89 11.29 12.80
C ASP A 217 -19.10 10.38 13.16
N ARG A 218 -18.93 9.46 14.12
CA ARG A 218 -20.00 8.58 14.62
C ARG A 218 -20.70 9.08 15.89
N LEU A 219 -20.26 10.20 16.47
CA LEU A 219 -20.89 10.76 17.67
C LEU A 219 -22.34 11.20 17.39
N PRO A 220 -23.32 10.80 18.21
CA PRO A 220 -24.72 11.19 18.05
C PRO A 220 -24.96 12.61 18.58
N VAL A 221 -24.29 13.63 18.01
CA VAL A 221 -24.37 15.03 18.45
C VAL A 221 -25.82 15.56 18.42
N ALA A 222 -26.66 14.99 17.55
CA ALA A 222 -28.08 15.31 17.46
C ALA A 222 -28.89 14.98 18.73
N VAL A 223 -28.47 13.98 19.51
CA VAL A 223 -29.16 13.53 20.73
C VAL A 223 -28.85 14.45 21.92
N LEU A 224 -27.83 15.31 21.81
CA LEU A 224 -27.46 16.23 22.89
C LEU A 224 -28.50 17.34 23.07
N PRO A 225 -28.73 17.79 24.33
CA PRO A 225 -29.58 18.94 24.64
C PRO A 225 -29.16 20.19 23.85
N ALA A 226 -30.12 21.01 23.44
CA ALA A 226 -29.89 22.18 22.59
C ALA A 226 -28.83 23.14 23.17
N ALA A 227 -28.83 23.36 24.48
CA ALA A 227 -27.88 24.25 25.17
C ALA A 227 -26.40 23.83 25.02
N SER A 228 -26.13 22.52 24.85
CA SER A 228 -24.77 21.98 24.73
C SER A 228 -24.38 21.65 23.28
N ARG A 229 -25.36 21.54 22.39
CA ARG A 229 -25.19 21.05 21.01
C ARG A 229 -24.22 21.91 20.19
N ASP A 230 -24.36 23.24 20.25
CA ASP A 230 -23.50 24.15 19.47
C ASP A 230 -22.06 24.16 19.98
N ARG A 231 -21.85 24.03 21.30
CA ARG A 231 -20.52 23.91 21.88
C ARG A 231 -19.84 22.62 21.44
N VAL A 232 -20.53 21.48 21.54
CA VAL A 232 -19.98 20.17 21.15
C VAL A 232 -19.74 20.12 19.64
N ARG A 233 -20.65 20.64 18.81
CA ARG A 233 -20.48 20.72 17.35
C ARG A 233 -19.20 21.47 16.96
N ARG A 234 -18.92 22.61 17.60
CA ARG A 234 -17.67 23.36 17.36
C ARG A 234 -16.41 22.58 17.75
N VAL A 235 -16.46 21.82 18.85
CA VAL A 235 -15.33 20.97 19.27
C VAL A 235 -15.14 19.83 18.29
N VAL A 236 -16.23 19.14 17.91
CA VAL A 236 -16.25 18.06 16.92
C VAL A 236 -15.66 18.53 15.59
N GLU A 237 -16.10 19.67 15.05
CA GLU A 237 -15.59 20.19 13.78
C GLU A 237 -14.10 20.58 13.87
N ARG A 238 -13.66 21.08 15.02
CA ARG A 238 -12.25 21.40 15.28
C ARG A 238 -11.38 20.15 15.38
N VAL A 239 -11.84 19.11 16.07
CA VAL A 239 -11.13 17.82 16.15
C VAL A 239 -11.10 17.15 14.79
N ARG A 240 -12.22 17.19 14.05
CA ARG A 240 -12.34 16.65 12.70
C ARG A 240 -11.37 17.33 11.73
N SER A 241 -11.39 18.66 11.67
CA SER A 241 -10.51 19.43 10.78
C SER A 241 -9.02 19.25 11.13
N ARG A 242 -8.67 19.29 12.42
CA ARG A 242 -7.28 19.05 12.86
C ARG A 242 -6.84 17.61 12.66
N GLY A 243 -7.70 16.65 12.96
CA GLY A 243 -7.46 15.22 12.73
C GLY A 243 -7.21 14.93 11.26
N ARG A 244 -8.06 15.45 10.36
CA ARG A 244 -7.84 15.33 8.91
C ARG A 244 -6.51 15.96 8.46
N ARG A 245 -6.17 17.15 8.93
CA ARG A 245 -4.86 17.76 8.65
C ARG A 245 -3.70 16.93 9.18
N ALA A 246 -3.83 16.37 10.38
CA ALA A 246 -2.82 15.49 10.96
C ALA A 246 -2.63 14.22 10.13
N VAL A 247 -3.73 13.60 9.67
CA VAL A 247 -3.70 12.44 8.77
C VAL A 247 -2.98 12.80 7.46
N VAL A 248 -3.32 13.93 6.84
CA VAL A 248 -2.67 14.42 5.61
C VAL A 248 -1.16 14.58 5.80
N VAL A 249 -0.76 15.33 6.83
CA VAL A 249 0.65 15.63 7.09
C VAL A 249 1.41 14.36 7.42
N ALA A 250 0.87 13.51 8.30
CA ALA A 250 1.52 12.27 8.68
C ALA A 250 1.64 11.30 7.49
N ALA A 251 0.57 11.11 6.71
CA ALA A 251 0.60 10.27 5.51
C ALA A 251 1.59 10.77 4.45
N ALA A 252 1.71 12.10 4.27
CA ALA A 252 2.70 12.68 3.36
C ALA A 252 4.15 12.49 3.85
N LEU A 253 4.36 12.40 5.17
CA LEU A 253 5.67 12.18 5.78
C LEU A 253 6.06 10.71 5.90
N VAL A 254 5.10 9.76 5.83
CA VAL A 254 5.39 8.31 5.90
C VAL A 254 6.40 7.89 4.82
N PRO A 255 6.27 8.26 3.53
CA PRO A 255 7.29 7.94 2.54
C PRO A 255 8.66 8.51 2.90
N VAL A 256 8.72 9.77 3.33
CA VAL A 256 9.98 10.45 3.73
C VAL A 256 10.65 9.71 4.90
N SER A 257 9.86 9.17 5.83
CA SER A 257 10.41 8.41 6.95
C SER A 257 11.08 7.09 6.57
N LEU A 258 10.85 6.58 5.36
CA LEU A 258 11.55 5.39 4.87
C LEU A 258 13.07 5.59 4.76
N VAL A 259 13.53 6.85 4.72
CA VAL A 259 14.96 7.21 4.78
C VAL A 259 15.67 6.58 5.98
N GLU A 260 14.97 6.39 7.11
CA GLU A 260 15.53 5.77 8.32
C GLU A 260 15.96 4.31 8.12
N PHE A 261 15.35 3.60 7.17
CA PHE A 261 15.71 2.21 6.88
C PHE A 261 16.94 2.08 6.00
N VAL A 262 17.27 3.16 5.28
CA VAL A 262 18.33 3.12 4.27
C VAL A 262 19.57 3.82 4.79
N VAL A 263 19.40 5.00 5.39
CA VAL A 263 20.49 5.83 5.90
C VAL A 263 20.85 5.43 7.33
N ASP A 264 22.15 5.25 7.58
CA ASP A 264 22.63 4.95 8.92
C ASP A 264 22.27 6.06 9.92
N GLN A 265 21.82 5.68 11.11
CA GLN A 265 21.37 6.60 12.16
C GLN A 265 22.47 7.60 12.57
N THR A 266 23.75 7.22 12.49
CA THR A 266 24.88 8.13 12.75
C THR A 266 25.07 9.16 11.64
N ALA A 267 24.77 8.80 10.39
CA ALA A 267 24.80 9.72 9.26
C ALA A 267 23.63 10.72 9.35
N LEU A 268 22.42 10.23 9.65
CA LEU A 268 21.25 11.06 9.93
C LEU A 268 21.52 12.05 11.07
N GLY A 269 22.14 11.59 12.16
CA GLY A 269 22.53 12.44 13.28
C GLY A 269 23.51 13.56 12.89
N ARG A 270 24.50 13.26 12.03
CA ARG A 270 25.42 14.28 11.52
C ARG A 270 24.75 15.31 10.61
N TRP A 271 23.80 14.88 9.78
CA TRP A 271 23.12 15.76 8.83
C TRP A 271 22.10 16.68 9.50
N LEU A 272 21.33 16.13 10.44
CA LEU A 272 20.27 16.86 11.15
C LEU A 272 20.79 17.65 12.35
N GLY A 273 22.00 17.33 12.84
CA GLY A 273 22.62 17.97 13.99
C GLY A 273 21.71 17.93 15.23
N PRO A 274 21.42 19.07 15.87
CA PRO A 274 20.59 19.10 17.08
C PRO A 274 19.14 18.64 16.85
N LEU A 275 18.62 18.73 15.62
CA LEU A 275 17.26 18.27 15.29
C LEU A 275 17.12 16.76 15.42
N TYR A 276 18.21 16.00 15.23
CA TYR A 276 18.19 14.55 15.42
C TYR A 276 17.83 14.16 16.86
N GLY A 277 18.41 14.85 17.85
CA GLY A 277 18.11 14.60 19.26
C GLY A 277 16.64 14.87 19.60
N LEU A 278 16.07 15.94 19.06
CA LEU A 278 14.65 16.25 19.21
C LEU A 278 13.77 15.19 18.54
N LEU A 279 14.09 14.80 17.30
CA LEU A 279 13.36 13.77 16.56
C LEU A 279 13.43 12.42 17.27
N ALA A 280 14.60 12.01 17.74
CA ALA A 280 14.78 10.75 18.47
C ALA A 280 14.01 10.78 19.80
N ALA A 281 14.02 11.91 20.52
CA ALA A 281 13.26 12.06 21.76
C ALA A 281 11.74 12.00 21.54
N VAL A 282 11.23 12.65 20.49
CA VAL A 282 9.79 12.66 20.18
C VAL A 282 9.33 11.32 19.63
N THR A 283 10.01 10.81 18.60
CA THR A 283 9.62 9.56 17.92
C THR A 283 9.88 8.32 18.75
N GLY A 284 10.86 8.39 19.66
CA GLY A 284 11.20 7.38 20.65
C GLY A 284 10.46 7.53 21.99
N SER A 285 9.54 8.48 22.15
CA SER A 285 8.83 8.68 23.42
C SER A 285 7.81 7.58 23.67
N ASP A 286 8.05 6.76 24.69
CA ASP A 286 7.11 5.73 25.16
C ASP A 286 5.75 6.32 25.54
N VAL A 287 5.74 7.50 26.17
CA VAL A 287 4.51 8.18 26.61
C VAL A 287 3.66 8.58 25.40
N LEU A 288 4.25 9.19 24.37
CA LEU A 288 3.51 9.59 23.17
C LEU A 288 2.98 8.37 22.42
N ARG A 289 3.77 7.29 22.33
CA ARG A 289 3.35 6.05 21.68
C ARG A 289 2.25 5.34 22.43
N ALA A 290 2.36 5.23 23.76
CA ALA A 290 1.33 4.65 24.60
C ALA A 290 0.03 5.45 24.54
N LEU A 291 0.10 6.78 24.52
CA LEU A 291 -1.06 7.65 24.32
C LEU A 291 -1.69 7.45 22.94
N ALA A 292 -0.88 7.42 21.87
CA ALA A 292 -1.39 7.22 20.52
C ALA A 292 -2.04 5.84 20.36
N ALA A 293 -1.43 4.79 20.90
CA ALA A 293 -1.97 3.43 20.91
C ALA A 293 -3.24 3.33 21.76
N GLY A 294 -3.26 3.92 22.95
CA GLY A 294 -4.44 3.97 23.81
C GLY A 294 -5.61 4.70 23.15
N CYS A 295 -5.35 5.84 22.51
CA CYS A 295 -6.35 6.57 21.72
C CYS A 295 -6.84 5.76 20.51
N LEU A 296 -5.94 5.07 19.80
CA LEU A 296 -6.28 4.21 18.68
C LEU A 296 -7.24 3.09 19.13
N VAL A 297 -6.89 2.38 20.21
CA VAL A 297 -7.71 1.30 20.77
C VAL A 297 -9.06 1.84 21.24
N ALA A 298 -9.08 2.93 22.01
CA ALA A 298 -10.32 3.53 22.51
C ALA A 298 -11.24 4.00 21.36
N ALA A 299 -10.68 4.65 20.34
CA ALA A 299 -11.43 5.11 19.18
C ALA A 299 -11.96 3.94 18.34
N ALA A 300 -11.14 2.90 18.12
CA ALA A 300 -11.55 1.69 17.42
C ALA A 300 -12.67 0.96 18.16
N LEU A 301 -12.55 0.79 19.48
CA LEU A 301 -13.59 0.21 20.33
C LEU A 301 -14.88 1.03 20.25
N PHE A 302 -14.81 2.35 20.36
CA PHE A 302 -15.98 3.22 20.24
C PHE A 302 -16.67 3.07 18.87
N VAL A 303 -15.90 3.12 17.79
CA VAL A 303 -16.42 2.93 16.42
C VAL A 303 -17.09 1.56 16.28
N GLY A 304 -16.44 0.52 16.78
CA GLY A 304 -16.96 -0.85 16.77
C GLY A 304 -18.25 -0.98 17.58
N SER A 305 -18.27 -0.48 18.82
CA SER A 305 -19.46 -0.50 19.68
C SER A 305 -20.63 0.26 19.07
N VAL A 306 -20.41 1.45 18.50
CA VAL A 306 -21.47 2.20 17.80
C VAL A 306 -21.97 1.42 16.58
N GLY A 307 -21.08 0.78 15.83
CA GLY A 307 -21.47 -0.10 14.72
C GLY A 307 -22.37 -1.25 15.17
N LEU A 308 -21.95 -1.97 16.22
CA LEU A 308 -22.72 -3.08 16.81
C LEU A 308 -24.06 -2.61 17.38
N LEU A 309 -24.11 -1.45 18.03
CA LEU A 309 -25.36 -0.88 18.55
C LEU A 309 -26.31 -0.46 17.43
N ARG A 310 -25.81 0.09 16.32
CA ARG A 310 -26.64 0.41 15.14
C ARG A 310 -27.23 -0.85 14.52
N LEU A 311 -26.41 -1.90 14.38
CA LEU A 311 -26.86 -3.22 13.94
C LEU A 311 -27.95 -3.80 14.86
N ALA A 312 -27.78 -3.66 16.18
CA ALA A 312 -28.75 -4.17 17.15
C ALA A 312 -30.05 -3.33 17.24
N ALA A 313 -29.97 -2.01 17.05
CA ALA A 313 -31.07 -1.08 17.32
C ALA A 313 -31.93 -0.70 16.09
N GLY A 314 -31.38 -0.76 14.88
CA GLY A 314 -32.02 -0.20 13.67
C GLY A 314 -32.39 -1.23 12.60
N ALA A 315 -32.20 -2.51 12.86
CA ALA A 315 -32.31 -3.56 11.88
C ALA A 315 -33.76 -3.82 11.39
N THR A 316 -34.23 -3.09 10.38
CA THR A 316 -35.24 -3.67 9.49
C THR A 316 -34.59 -4.80 8.67
N ARG A 317 -35.36 -5.82 8.26
CA ARG A 317 -34.82 -6.97 7.50
C ARG A 317 -34.07 -6.56 6.22
N GLN A 318 -34.39 -5.40 5.64
CA GLN A 318 -33.73 -4.88 4.44
C GLN A 318 -32.37 -4.24 4.74
N ASP A 319 -32.24 -3.51 5.85
CA ASP A 319 -30.98 -2.90 6.28
C ASP A 319 -29.96 -3.97 6.72
N LEU A 320 -30.43 -4.99 7.46
CA LEU A 320 -29.58 -6.14 7.80
C LEU A 320 -29.11 -6.90 6.57
N ALA A 321 -29.96 -7.08 5.56
CA ALA A 321 -29.56 -7.79 4.34
C ALA A 321 -28.54 -7.00 3.50
N ALA A 322 -28.64 -5.67 3.50
CA ALA A 322 -27.65 -4.80 2.85
C ALA A 322 -26.33 -4.79 3.63
N GLU A 323 -26.36 -4.70 4.96
CA GLU A 323 -25.15 -4.64 5.78
C GLU A 323 -24.47 -6.02 5.90
N ALA A 324 -25.25 -7.12 5.92
CA ALA A 324 -24.75 -8.49 5.87
C ALA A 324 -24.09 -8.84 4.52
N SER A 325 -24.45 -8.17 3.42
CA SER A 325 -23.87 -8.46 2.10
C SER A 325 -22.35 -8.28 2.05
N ALA A 326 -21.81 -7.33 2.81
CA ALA A 326 -20.36 -7.14 2.93
C ALA A 326 -19.67 -8.27 3.72
N PHE A 327 -20.40 -8.97 4.59
CA PHE A 327 -19.90 -10.15 5.30
C PHE A 327 -19.98 -11.41 4.44
N VAL A 328 -20.88 -11.47 3.44
CA VAL A 328 -20.97 -12.60 2.51
C VAL A 328 -19.64 -12.82 1.79
N GLY A 329 -18.95 -11.76 1.37
CA GLY A 329 -17.61 -11.87 0.79
C GLY A 329 -16.63 -12.58 1.73
N GLY A 330 -16.61 -12.22 3.01
CA GLY A 330 -15.78 -12.92 4.00
C GLY A 330 -16.22 -14.36 4.26
N VAL A 331 -17.53 -14.67 4.24
CA VAL A 331 -18.04 -16.06 4.34
C VAL A 331 -17.57 -16.89 3.15
N VAL A 332 -17.61 -16.33 1.93
CA VAL A 332 -17.09 -16.99 0.72
C VAL A 332 -15.60 -17.26 0.86
N VAL A 333 -14.81 -16.30 1.35
CA VAL A 333 -13.38 -16.48 1.60
C VAL A 333 -13.13 -17.57 2.64
N VAL A 334 -13.84 -17.55 3.77
CA VAL A 334 -13.75 -18.61 4.79
C VAL A 334 -14.07 -19.97 4.18
N GLY A 335 -15.17 -20.09 3.45
CA GLY A 335 -15.56 -21.35 2.80
C GLY A 335 -14.53 -21.83 1.78
N LEU A 336 -13.97 -20.92 0.98
CA LEU A 336 -12.93 -21.24 0.01
C LEU A 336 -11.65 -21.72 0.70
N VAL A 337 -11.20 -21.05 1.76
CA VAL A 337 -10.02 -21.46 2.54
C VAL A 337 -10.26 -22.82 3.18
N VAL A 338 -11.41 -23.03 3.82
CA VAL A 338 -11.75 -24.33 4.42
C VAL A 338 -11.78 -25.45 3.37
N ALA A 339 -12.23 -25.16 2.15
CA ALA A 339 -12.26 -26.15 1.08
C ALA A 339 -10.89 -26.40 0.43
N THR A 340 -9.94 -25.46 0.51
CA THR A 340 -8.70 -25.49 -0.28
C THR A 340 -7.42 -25.50 0.54
N HIS A 341 -7.46 -25.34 1.87
CA HIS A 341 -6.27 -25.16 2.70
C HIS A 341 -5.21 -26.25 2.51
N GLY A 342 -5.62 -27.52 2.37
CA GLY A 342 -4.67 -28.64 2.16
C GLY A 342 -3.99 -28.61 0.79
N VAL A 343 -4.66 -28.06 -0.22
CA VAL A 343 -4.14 -27.97 -1.60
C VAL A 343 -3.30 -26.71 -1.81
N VAL A 344 -3.43 -25.71 -0.93
CA VAL A 344 -2.78 -24.40 -1.08
C VAL A 344 -1.62 -24.23 -0.12
N VAL A 345 -1.82 -24.51 1.17
CA VAL A 345 -0.84 -24.15 2.21
C VAL A 345 0.43 -24.98 2.10
N GLU A 346 0.31 -26.30 1.99
CA GLU A 346 1.47 -27.20 1.88
C GLU A 346 2.31 -26.94 0.62
N PRO A 347 1.74 -26.85 -0.60
CA PRO A 347 2.54 -26.51 -1.77
C PRO A 347 3.15 -25.11 -1.70
N THR A 348 2.50 -24.16 -1.03
CA THR A 348 3.07 -22.82 -0.83
C THR A 348 4.30 -22.87 0.08
N VAL A 349 4.24 -23.64 1.16
CA VAL A 349 5.39 -23.87 2.05
C VAL A 349 6.52 -24.55 1.27
N GLY A 350 6.24 -25.63 0.56
CA GLY A 350 7.22 -26.33 -0.28
C GLY A 350 7.87 -25.40 -1.32
N PHE A 351 7.07 -24.58 -2.00
CA PHE A 351 7.56 -23.59 -2.97
C PHE A 351 8.55 -22.59 -2.36
N VAL A 352 8.30 -22.16 -1.12
CA VAL A 352 9.18 -21.24 -0.38
C VAL A 352 10.45 -21.96 0.06
N VAL A 353 10.32 -23.17 0.64
CA VAL A 353 11.46 -24.00 1.07
C VAL A 353 12.42 -24.25 -0.08
N GLU A 354 11.91 -24.64 -1.26
CA GLU A 354 12.71 -24.88 -2.48
C GLU A 354 13.51 -23.66 -2.95
N ARG A 355 13.11 -22.44 -2.56
CA ARG A 355 13.74 -21.18 -2.96
C ARG A 355 14.62 -20.58 -1.87
N LEU A 356 14.54 -21.07 -0.64
CA LEU A 356 15.39 -20.58 0.45
C LEU A 356 16.73 -21.34 0.46
N PRO A 357 17.85 -20.66 0.76
CA PRO A 357 19.15 -21.31 0.80
C PRO A 357 19.43 -21.99 2.16
N GLY A 358 19.77 -23.28 2.11
CA GLY A 358 20.36 -24.06 3.20
C GLY A 358 19.62 -23.92 4.53
N ALA A 359 20.31 -23.45 5.57
CA ALA A 359 19.77 -23.30 6.93
C ALA A 359 18.51 -22.41 7.02
N HIS A 360 18.27 -21.51 6.06
CA HIS A 360 17.04 -20.71 6.04
C HIS A 360 15.83 -21.54 5.59
N ALA A 361 16.03 -22.46 4.63
CA ALA A 361 14.99 -23.39 4.22
C ALA A 361 14.63 -24.33 5.37
N GLU A 362 15.63 -24.93 6.02
CA GLU A 362 15.42 -25.83 7.18
C GLU A 362 14.81 -25.10 8.38
N GLY A 363 15.18 -23.84 8.61
CA GLY A 363 14.60 -23.00 9.66
C GLY A 363 13.14 -22.67 9.37
N PHE A 364 12.84 -22.28 8.14
CA PHE A 364 11.49 -21.96 7.69
C PHE A 364 10.59 -23.20 7.68
N GLU A 365 11.06 -24.33 7.15
CA GLU A 365 10.32 -25.60 7.11
C GLU A 365 9.96 -26.06 8.54
N ARG A 366 10.93 -26.08 9.46
CA ARG A 366 10.65 -26.41 10.87
C ARG A 366 9.65 -25.46 11.53
N GLN A 367 9.75 -24.15 11.27
CA GLN A 367 8.78 -23.19 11.81
C GLN A 367 7.40 -23.36 11.18
N ALA A 368 7.33 -23.58 9.87
CA ALA A 368 6.09 -23.82 9.16
C ALA A 368 5.41 -25.09 9.70
N ASP A 369 6.13 -26.21 9.78
CA ASP A 369 5.60 -27.48 10.31
C ASP A 369 5.13 -27.33 11.77
N ALA A 370 5.87 -26.60 12.60
CA ALA A 370 5.46 -26.33 13.98
C ALA A 370 4.15 -25.52 14.02
N ILE A 371 4.05 -24.44 13.24
CA ILE A 371 2.85 -23.61 13.16
C ILE A 371 1.66 -24.42 12.61
N LEU A 372 1.85 -25.20 11.54
CA LEU A 372 0.79 -25.97 10.90
C LEU A 372 0.31 -27.11 11.80
N SER A 373 1.20 -27.75 12.56
CA SER A 373 0.83 -28.78 13.53
C SER A 373 0.10 -28.23 14.75
N ALA A 374 0.48 -27.04 15.26
CA ALA A 374 -0.16 -26.43 16.43
C ALA A 374 -1.51 -25.78 16.11
N PHE A 375 -1.66 -25.09 14.98
CA PHE A 375 -2.87 -24.32 14.67
C PHE A 375 -3.76 -24.96 13.60
N GLY A 376 -3.25 -25.95 12.87
CA GLY A 376 -3.93 -26.55 11.73
C GLY A 376 -3.84 -25.68 10.47
N THR A 377 -3.74 -26.36 9.31
CA THR A 377 -3.58 -25.72 7.99
C THR A 377 -4.75 -24.78 7.64
N ALA A 378 -5.97 -25.08 8.07
CA ALA A 378 -7.15 -24.23 7.85
C ALA A 378 -7.06 -22.89 8.58
N ALA A 379 -6.69 -22.88 9.86
CA ALA A 379 -6.62 -21.65 10.66
C ALA A 379 -5.49 -20.74 10.17
N VAL A 380 -4.34 -21.32 9.83
CA VAL A 380 -3.23 -20.60 9.19
C VAL A 380 -3.66 -20.02 7.85
N GLY A 381 -4.36 -20.80 7.02
CA GLY A 381 -4.92 -20.33 5.75
C GLY A 381 -5.85 -19.12 5.93
N LEU A 382 -6.67 -19.09 6.99
CA LEU A 382 -7.57 -17.97 7.28
C LEU A 382 -6.79 -16.72 7.70
N VAL A 383 -5.78 -16.85 8.55
CA VAL A 383 -4.93 -15.71 8.96
C VAL A 383 -4.17 -15.16 7.74
N VAL A 384 -3.63 -16.03 6.89
CA VAL A 384 -2.96 -15.62 5.65
C VAL A 384 -3.95 -14.90 4.72
N ALA A 385 -5.14 -15.46 4.49
CA ALA A 385 -6.16 -14.83 3.65
C ALA A 385 -6.60 -13.47 4.20
N ALA A 386 -6.78 -13.34 5.51
CA ALA A 386 -7.08 -12.07 6.17
C ALA A 386 -5.93 -11.07 6.00
N GLY A 387 -4.67 -11.50 6.15
CA GLY A 387 -3.49 -10.68 5.91
C GLY A 387 -3.42 -10.16 4.48
N LEU A 388 -3.65 -11.04 3.49
CA LEU A 388 -3.68 -10.67 2.07
C LEU A 388 -4.82 -9.68 1.77
N ALA A 389 -6.04 -9.94 2.26
CA ALA A 389 -7.14 -8.98 2.15
C ALA A 389 -6.80 -7.66 2.85
N GLY A 390 -6.05 -7.71 3.95
CA GLY A 390 -5.53 -6.56 4.67
C GLY A 390 -4.60 -5.71 3.81
N VAL A 391 -3.72 -6.32 3.01
CA VAL A 391 -2.86 -5.61 2.05
C VAL A 391 -3.68 -4.83 1.03
N ALA A 392 -4.67 -5.47 0.41
CA ALA A 392 -5.56 -4.79 -0.56
C ALA A 392 -6.37 -3.67 0.09
N THR A 393 -6.87 -3.91 1.30
CA THR A 393 -7.59 -2.93 2.12
C THR A 393 -6.72 -1.72 2.42
N ALA A 394 -5.48 -1.95 2.89
CA ALA A 394 -4.54 -0.89 3.22
C ALA A 394 -4.17 -0.05 1.99
N GLY A 395 -3.97 -0.68 0.83
CA GLY A 395 -3.74 0.03 -0.44
C GLY A 395 -4.91 0.94 -0.81
N SER A 396 -6.13 0.40 -0.78
CA SER A 396 -7.35 1.17 -1.08
C SER A 396 -7.60 2.30 -0.09
N PHE A 397 -7.32 2.04 1.18
CA PHE A 397 -7.42 3.03 2.24
C PHE A 397 -6.40 4.16 2.06
N ALA A 398 -5.15 3.84 1.71
CA ALA A 398 -4.14 4.83 1.39
C ALA A 398 -4.54 5.70 0.19
N LEU A 399 -5.15 5.12 -0.84
CA LEU A 399 -5.69 5.85 -1.99
C LEU A 399 -6.84 6.78 -1.58
N ALA A 400 -7.79 6.29 -0.79
CA ALA A 400 -8.89 7.09 -0.26
C ALA A 400 -8.41 8.24 0.66
N LEU A 401 -7.33 8.01 1.41
CA LEU A 401 -6.69 9.07 2.18
C LEU A 401 -6.03 10.10 1.27
N GLY A 402 -5.26 9.67 0.27
CA GLY A 402 -4.57 10.54 -0.68
C GLY A 402 -5.52 11.44 -1.47
N SER A 403 -6.66 10.91 -1.90
CA SER A 403 -7.71 11.68 -2.57
C SER A 403 -8.37 12.70 -1.64
N SER A 404 -8.63 12.32 -0.38
CA SER A 404 -9.25 13.22 0.60
C SER A 404 -8.42 14.47 0.94
N VAL A 405 -7.12 14.44 0.63
CA VAL A 405 -6.21 15.60 0.77
C VAL A 405 -6.49 16.67 -0.31
N GLY A 406 -7.24 16.33 -1.36
CA GLY A 406 -7.41 17.18 -2.55
C GLY A 406 -6.11 17.36 -3.33
N SER A 407 -5.14 16.47 -3.12
CA SER A 407 -3.82 16.55 -3.72
C SER A 407 -3.80 16.20 -5.21
N VAL A 408 -4.80 15.45 -5.66
CA VAL A 408 -4.99 15.00 -7.02
C VAL A 408 -6.49 15.12 -7.31
N PRO A 409 -6.89 15.68 -8.47
CA PRO A 409 -8.29 15.63 -8.88
C PRO A 409 -8.80 14.18 -8.83
N ASP A 410 -9.99 13.94 -8.28
CA ASP A 410 -10.50 12.57 -8.08
C ASP A 410 -10.46 11.71 -9.35
N ARG A 411 -10.67 12.33 -10.52
CA ARG A 411 -10.65 11.64 -11.82
C ARG A 411 -9.24 11.39 -12.39
N ALA A 412 -8.19 11.97 -11.80
CA ALA A 412 -6.79 11.75 -12.14
C ALA A 412 -6.10 10.73 -11.21
N LEU A 413 -6.80 10.14 -10.23
CA LEU A 413 -6.20 9.21 -9.26
C LEU A 413 -5.59 7.97 -9.92
N GLY A 414 -6.25 7.39 -10.93
CA GLY A 414 -5.72 6.26 -11.70
C GLY A 414 -4.37 6.57 -12.36
N PRO A 415 -4.30 7.59 -13.24
CA PRO A 415 -3.05 8.02 -13.85
C PRO A 415 -1.99 8.47 -12.83
N ALA A 416 -2.38 9.17 -11.76
CA ALA A 416 -1.46 9.58 -10.70
C ALA A 416 -0.84 8.38 -9.98
N LEU A 417 -1.64 7.36 -9.67
CA LEU A 417 -1.17 6.11 -9.07
C LEU A 417 -0.26 5.34 -10.04
N ALA A 418 -0.62 5.31 -11.32
CA ALA A 418 0.17 4.70 -12.38
C ALA A 418 1.56 5.34 -12.49
N ALA A 419 1.60 6.67 -12.57
CA ALA A 419 2.83 7.46 -12.59
C ALA A 419 3.65 7.27 -11.31
N ALA A 420 3.02 7.38 -10.13
CA ALA A 420 3.71 7.20 -8.85
C ALA A 420 4.33 5.80 -8.71
N GLY A 421 3.58 4.75 -9.06
CA GLY A 421 4.10 3.39 -9.08
C GLY A 421 5.27 3.23 -10.05
N LEU A 422 5.15 3.79 -11.26
CA LEU A 422 6.20 3.72 -12.28
C LEU A 422 7.45 4.50 -11.88
N PHE A 423 7.29 5.65 -11.22
CA PHE A 423 8.39 6.42 -10.63
C PHE A 423 9.17 5.60 -9.62
N VAL A 424 8.46 5.00 -8.65
CA VAL A 424 9.07 4.13 -7.63
C VAL A 424 9.77 2.95 -8.31
N ALA A 425 9.11 2.29 -9.26
CA ALA A 425 9.69 1.18 -10.01
C ALA A 425 10.99 1.59 -10.71
N ALA A 426 10.98 2.73 -11.40
CA ALA A 426 12.12 3.25 -12.15
C ALA A 426 13.28 3.66 -11.24
N ALA A 427 13.00 4.31 -10.11
CA ALA A 427 14.02 4.76 -9.17
C ALA A 427 14.78 3.60 -8.51
N PHE A 428 14.12 2.46 -8.31
CA PHE A 428 14.75 1.26 -7.75
C PHE A 428 15.20 0.26 -8.81
N ALA A 429 14.99 0.54 -10.10
CA ALA A 429 15.32 -0.35 -11.18
C ALA A 429 16.83 -0.63 -11.29
N VAL A 430 17.69 0.40 -11.20
CA VAL A 430 19.14 0.23 -11.36
C VAL A 430 19.76 -0.59 -10.21
N PRO A 431 19.50 -0.27 -8.93
CA PRO A 431 19.90 -1.14 -7.82
C PRO A 431 19.36 -2.56 -7.91
N ALA A 432 18.17 -2.73 -8.50
CA ALA A 432 17.56 -4.04 -8.73
C ALA A 432 18.15 -4.80 -9.94
N GLY A 433 19.20 -4.27 -10.60
CA GLY A 433 19.89 -4.91 -11.71
C GLY A 433 19.35 -4.56 -13.10
N ALA A 434 18.42 -3.63 -13.23
CA ALA A 434 17.98 -3.12 -14.53
C ALA A 434 19.00 -2.14 -15.13
N GLY A 435 19.04 -2.05 -16.46
CA GLY A 435 19.92 -1.09 -17.14
C GLY A 435 19.51 0.36 -16.90
N GLY A 436 20.48 1.26 -16.69
CA GLY A 436 20.22 2.68 -16.44
C GLY A 436 19.38 3.38 -17.52
N VAL A 437 19.53 2.98 -18.78
CA VAL A 437 18.70 3.49 -19.89
C VAL A 437 17.22 3.17 -19.68
N LEU A 438 16.90 1.94 -19.23
CA LEU A 438 15.53 1.55 -18.95
C LEU A 438 14.98 2.32 -17.75
N ALA A 439 15.77 2.52 -16.70
CA ALA A 439 15.35 3.30 -15.54
C ALA A 439 15.01 4.75 -15.91
N ILE A 440 15.87 5.41 -16.71
CA ILE A 440 15.62 6.77 -17.21
C ILE A 440 14.40 6.81 -18.13
N ALA A 441 14.27 5.84 -19.05
CA ALA A 441 13.12 5.78 -19.94
C ALA A 441 11.81 5.59 -19.15
N SER A 442 11.81 4.76 -18.10
CA SER A 442 10.66 4.59 -17.21
C SER A 442 10.35 5.85 -16.38
N LEU A 443 11.36 6.64 -16.00
CA LEU A 443 11.13 7.95 -15.38
C LEU A 443 10.46 8.94 -16.34
N VAL A 444 10.91 9.00 -17.60
CA VAL A 444 10.24 9.81 -18.63
C VAL A 444 8.82 9.32 -18.84
N ALA A 445 8.61 8.01 -18.94
CA ALA A 445 7.29 7.40 -19.07
C ALA A 445 6.36 7.75 -17.90
N CYS A 446 6.87 7.81 -16.66
CA CYS A 446 6.11 8.28 -15.51
C CYS A 446 5.56 9.71 -15.72
N PHE A 447 6.41 10.65 -16.17
CA PHE A 447 5.95 12.02 -16.44
C PHE A 447 4.93 12.09 -17.57
N VAL A 448 5.12 11.29 -18.62
CA VAL A 448 4.14 11.18 -19.72
C VAL A 448 2.80 10.65 -19.21
N VAL A 449 2.81 9.65 -18.33
CA VAL A 449 1.59 9.07 -17.74
C VAL A 449 0.88 10.10 -16.83
N TRP A 450 1.65 10.82 -16.02
CA TRP A 450 1.11 11.89 -15.17
C TRP A 450 0.44 12.99 -16.01
N ASP A 451 1.19 13.54 -16.98
CA ASP A 451 0.75 14.62 -17.85
C ASP A 451 -0.45 14.20 -18.72
N ALA A 452 -0.45 12.98 -19.26
CA ALA A 452 -1.61 12.42 -19.97
C ALA A 452 -2.87 12.35 -19.10
N GLY A 453 -2.71 12.01 -17.82
CA GLY A 453 -3.80 11.98 -16.85
C GLY A 453 -4.36 13.38 -16.56
N GLU A 454 -3.48 14.32 -16.24
CA GLU A 454 -3.84 15.70 -15.92
C GLU A 454 -4.48 16.41 -17.13
N TYR A 455 -3.82 16.35 -18.28
CA TYR A 455 -4.35 16.87 -19.53
C TYR A 455 -5.67 16.19 -19.92
N GLY A 456 -5.79 14.87 -19.73
CA GLY A 456 -7.00 14.12 -20.00
C GLY A 456 -8.19 14.56 -19.17
N VAL A 457 -7.99 14.87 -17.88
CA VAL A 457 -9.06 15.40 -17.01
C VAL A 457 -9.48 16.79 -17.45
N THR A 458 -8.53 17.67 -17.80
CA THR A 458 -8.83 19.02 -18.30
C THR A 458 -9.58 18.95 -19.63
N LEU A 459 -9.11 18.15 -20.58
CA LEU A 459 -9.73 18.00 -21.89
C LEU A 459 -11.14 17.37 -21.79
N GLY A 460 -11.33 16.41 -20.87
CA GLY A 460 -12.64 15.85 -20.58
C GLY A 460 -13.63 16.88 -20.03
N ARG A 461 -13.16 17.82 -19.19
CA ARG A 461 -14.00 18.91 -18.66
C ARG A 461 -14.33 19.97 -19.72
N GLU A 462 -13.40 20.28 -20.61
CA GLU A 462 -13.56 21.36 -21.59
C GLU A 462 -14.26 20.92 -22.89
N VAL A 463 -13.99 19.70 -23.35
CA VAL A 463 -14.39 19.21 -24.67
C VAL A 463 -15.22 17.92 -24.60
N GLY A 464 -15.15 17.19 -23.48
CA GLY A 464 -15.84 15.91 -23.30
C GLY A 464 -15.05 14.70 -23.81
N PRO A 465 -15.57 13.47 -23.61
CA PRO A 465 -14.86 12.21 -23.88
C PRO A 465 -14.58 11.94 -25.36
N GLY A 466 -15.29 12.63 -26.26
CA GLY A 466 -15.15 12.53 -27.72
C GLY A 466 -14.04 13.40 -28.33
N ALA A 467 -13.20 14.04 -27.51
CA ALA A 467 -12.16 14.94 -27.99
C ALA A 467 -11.22 14.28 -29.03
N ALA A 468 -10.85 15.06 -30.05
CA ALA A 468 -9.96 14.58 -31.12
C ALA A 468 -8.58 14.16 -30.58
N THR A 469 -7.97 13.15 -31.21
CA THR A 469 -6.68 12.60 -30.78
C THR A 469 -5.48 13.50 -31.10
N GLY A 470 -5.60 14.40 -32.09
CA GLY A 470 -4.51 15.27 -32.54
C GLY A 470 -3.88 16.14 -31.43
N PRO A 471 -4.67 16.92 -30.68
CA PRO A 471 -4.16 17.71 -29.55
C PRO A 471 -3.48 16.87 -28.47
N VAL A 472 -4.00 15.68 -28.18
CA VAL A 472 -3.42 14.74 -27.21
C VAL A 472 -2.03 14.29 -27.68
N VAL A 473 -1.89 13.91 -28.95
CA VAL A 473 -0.59 13.48 -29.51
C VAL A 473 0.43 14.61 -29.49
N LEU A 474 0.01 15.85 -29.81
CA LEU A 474 0.90 17.01 -29.79
C LEU A 474 1.40 17.31 -28.37
N HIS A 475 0.48 17.40 -27.40
CA HIS A 475 0.80 17.69 -26.00
C HIS A 475 1.76 16.64 -25.42
N LEU A 476 1.43 15.35 -25.58
CA LEU A 476 2.27 14.26 -25.10
C LEU A 476 3.59 14.15 -25.86
N GLY A 477 3.60 14.48 -27.16
CA GLY A 477 4.82 14.58 -27.96
C GLY A 477 5.79 15.60 -27.38
N VAL A 478 5.30 16.77 -26.96
CA VAL A 478 6.11 17.79 -26.28
C VAL A 478 6.66 17.25 -24.96
N THR A 479 5.85 16.58 -24.16
CA THR A 479 6.27 15.98 -22.88
C THR A 479 7.36 14.92 -23.07
N VAL A 480 7.23 14.06 -24.08
CA VAL A 480 8.26 13.07 -24.44
C VAL A 480 9.56 13.75 -24.87
N VAL A 481 9.49 14.78 -25.72
CA VAL A 481 10.69 15.50 -26.20
C VAL A 481 11.40 16.22 -25.05
N LEU A 482 10.67 16.91 -24.18
CA LEU A 482 11.23 17.58 -23.01
C LEU A 482 11.84 16.57 -22.03
N GLY A 483 11.14 15.46 -21.76
CA GLY A 483 11.63 14.39 -20.90
C GLY A 483 12.90 13.73 -21.47
N ALA A 484 12.93 13.44 -22.77
CA ALA A 484 14.10 12.89 -23.46
C ALA A 484 15.27 13.88 -23.46
N GLY A 485 15.01 15.17 -23.65
CA GLY A 485 16.01 16.24 -23.57
C GLY A 485 16.62 16.35 -22.17
N LEU A 486 15.79 16.34 -21.12
CA LEU A 486 16.26 16.34 -19.73
C LEU A 486 17.07 15.08 -19.42
N ALA A 487 16.59 13.91 -19.83
CA ALA A 487 17.30 12.64 -19.68
C ALA A 487 18.68 12.66 -20.36
N ALA A 488 18.75 13.17 -21.59
CA ALA A 488 20.00 13.34 -22.32
C ALA A 488 20.93 14.33 -21.62
N GLY A 489 20.39 15.44 -21.11
CA GLY A 489 21.13 16.45 -20.35
C GLY A 489 21.71 15.91 -19.04
N VAL A 490 20.92 15.16 -18.26
CA VAL A 490 21.40 14.48 -17.04
C VAL A 490 22.49 13.46 -17.38
N ARG A 491 22.30 12.66 -18.44
CA ARG A 491 23.32 11.70 -18.88
C ARG A 491 24.60 12.39 -19.34
N ALA A 492 24.49 13.51 -20.07
CA ALA A 492 25.62 14.30 -20.52
C ALA A 492 26.35 14.94 -19.34
N ALA A 493 25.62 15.51 -18.38
CA ALA A 493 26.19 16.07 -17.15
C ALA A 493 26.94 14.99 -16.37
N LEU A 494 26.33 13.82 -16.15
CA LEU A 494 26.97 12.68 -15.48
C LEU A 494 28.23 12.19 -16.20
N ALA A 495 28.24 12.19 -17.54
CA ALA A 495 29.39 11.78 -18.34
C ALA A 495 30.55 12.79 -18.32
N VAL A 496 30.29 14.06 -18.02
CA VAL A 496 31.32 15.11 -17.88
C VAL A 496 31.87 15.16 -16.45
N THR A 497 31.13 14.62 -15.48
CA THR A 497 31.54 14.51 -14.09
C THR A 497 32.15 13.14 -13.76
N ASP A 498 33.44 12.95 -14.03
CA ASP A 498 34.23 11.77 -13.59
C ASP A 498 34.28 11.59 -12.05
N TRP A 499 33.85 12.60 -11.30
CA TRP A 499 33.74 12.68 -9.84
C TRP A 499 32.39 12.27 -9.25
N LEU A 500 31.36 11.99 -10.07
CA LEU A 500 30.09 11.44 -9.57
C LEU A 500 30.17 9.91 -9.68
N PRO A 501 30.56 9.19 -8.61
CA PRO A 501 30.56 7.74 -8.66
C PRO A 501 29.16 7.27 -9.03
N VAL A 502 29.07 6.36 -10.00
CA VAL A 502 27.87 5.55 -10.18
C VAL A 502 27.54 5.00 -8.80
N VAL A 503 26.39 5.42 -8.28
CA VAL A 503 25.99 5.18 -6.90
C VAL A 503 25.89 3.67 -6.70
N THR A 504 26.97 3.10 -6.17
CA THR A 504 27.14 1.68 -5.91
C THR A 504 27.53 1.56 -4.43
N GLY A 505 26.96 0.57 -3.75
CA GLY A 505 27.22 0.38 -2.32
C GLY A 505 26.65 1.51 -1.43
N PRO A 506 27.44 2.08 -0.49
CA PRO A 506 26.94 2.88 0.64
C PRO A 506 26.26 4.22 0.30
N ALA A 507 26.27 4.65 -0.96
CA ALA A 507 25.61 5.87 -1.44
C ALA A 507 24.16 5.63 -1.94
N LEU A 508 23.77 4.36 -2.15
CA LEU A 508 22.41 3.94 -2.54
C LEU A 508 21.30 4.40 -1.58
N PRO A 509 21.54 4.42 -0.24
CA PRO A 509 20.65 5.08 0.72
C PRO A 509 20.38 6.55 0.51
N VAL A 510 21.41 7.28 0.07
CA VAL A 510 21.30 8.72 -0.16
C VAL A 510 20.52 8.96 -1.46
N ALA A 511 20.76 8.15 -2.50
CA ALA A 511 19.94 8.18 -3.70
C ALA A 511 18.46 7.84 -3.43
N PHE A 512 18.19 6.82 -2.59
CA PHE A 512 16.83 6.51 -2.11
C PHE A 512 16.19 7.73 -1.44
N ALA A 513 16.90 8.36 -0.50
CA ALA A 513 16.40 9.51 0.23
C ALA A 513 16.12 10.71 -0.69
N VAL A 514 17.03 10.98 -1.64
CA VAL A 514 16.87 12.04 -2.64
C VAL A 514 15.71 11.75 -3.58
N VAL A 515 15.50 10.50 -3.99
CA VAL A 515 14.36 10.08 -4.82
C VAL A 515 13.05 10.28 -4.07
N VAL A 516 12.97 9.84 -2.82
CA VAL A 516 11.74 9.97 -2.01
C VAL A 516 11.43 11.43 -1.70
N VAL A 517 12.44 12.20 -1.31
CA VAL A 517 12.29 13.65 -1.08
C VAL A 517 11.95 14.36 -2.39
N GLY A 518 12.58 13.99 -3.50
CA GLY A 518 12.31 14.51 -4.84
C GLY A 518 10.90 14.18 -5.33
N PHE A 519 10.42 12.97 -5.07
CA PHE A 519 9.05 12.55 -5.36
C PHE A 519 8.04 13.39 -4.59
N VAL A 520 8.23 13.53 -3.27
CA VAL A 520 7.36 14.33 -2.41
C VAL A 520 7.43 15.81 -2.80
N ALA A 521 8.61 16.34 -3.07
CA ALA A 521 8.79 17.72 -3.53
C ALA A 521 8.13 17.96 -4.89
N THR A 522 8.21 17.00 -5.82
CA THR A 522 7.53 17.09 -7.12
C THR A 522 6.02 17.02 -6.96
N ALA A 523 5.51 16.10 -6.13
CA ALA A 523 4.08 15.99 -5.82
C ALA A 523 3.53 17.21 -5.03
N LEU A 524 4.40 17.99 -4.37
CA LEU A 524 4.06 19.24 -3.72
C LEU A 524 4.19 20.45 -4.67
N ALA A 525 5.14 20.44 -5.60
CA ALA A 525 5.41 21.52 -6.55
C ALA A 525 4.49 21.50 -7.79
N LEU A 526 3.89 20.35 -8.09
CA LEU A 526 2.83 20.20 -9.10
C LEU A 526 1.43 20.58 -8.56
N ARG A 527 1.39 21.29 -7.42
CA ARG A 527 0.20 21.92 -6.84
C ARG A 527 0.40 23.42 -6.86
#